data_AF-A0AAV9ZC98-F1
#
_entry.id   AF-A0AAV9ZC98-F1
#
_cell.length_a   1.000
_cell.length_b   1.000
_cell.length_c   1.000
_cell.angle_alpha   90.00
_cell.angle_beta   90.00
_cell.angle_gamma   90.00
#
_symmetry.space_group_name_H-M   'P 1'
#
loop_
_entity.id
_entity.type
_entity.pdbx_description
1 polymer ?
#
loop_
_entity_poly.entity_id
_entity_poly.type
_entity_poly.pdbx_seq_one_letter_code
_entity_poly.pdbx_strand_id
1 'polypeptide(L)'
;MHLPRSVFSQKQLDLFLWLLKVNEVDDVPSIKQMQKINSALQKVCGIETIAYDGALGHKYFVNSLAQMIAQEMANPRVRPHLHFYPEDSGTKLSEARQAQRWLHELPDE
;
A
#
# COMPACT_ATOMS: atom_id res chain seq x y z
N MET A 1 9.39 -11.63 -7.35
CA MET A 1 9.54 -11.05 -6.01
C MET A 1 8.56 -9.90 -5.93
N HIS A 2 7.77 -9.76 -4.88
CA HIS A 2 6.73 -8.72 -4.83
C HIS A 2 7.05 -7.74 -3.68
N LEU A 3 8.20 -7.08 -3.80
CA LEU A 3 8.55 -5.99 -2.90
C LEU A 3 7.79 -4.73 -3.36
N PRO A 4 7.30 -3.89 -2.43
CA PRO A 4 6.70 -2.63 -2.80
C PRO A 4 7.68 -1.83 -3.67
N ARG A 5 7.26 -1.49 -4.90
CA ARG A 5 8.04 -0.72 -5.90
C ARG A 5 9.24 -1.43 -6.53
N SER A 6 9.38 -2.75 -6.38
CA SER A 6 10.36 -3.53 -7.15
C SER A 6 9.66 -4.38 -8.20
N VAL A 7 10.05 -4.20 -9.46
CA VAL A 7 9.48 -4.93 -10.62
C VAL A 7 10.41 -6.04 -11.13
N PHE A 8 11.41 -6.43 -10.34
CA PHE A 8 12.38 -7.42 -10.79
C PHE A 8 11.83 -8.85 -10.75
N SER A 9 11.98 -9.54 -11.89
CA SER A 9 11.91 -10.98 -11.97
C SER A 9 13.04 -11.64 -11.16
N GLN A 10 12.90 -12.92 -10.84
CA GLN A 10 13.97 -13.67 -10.18
C GLN A 10 15.26 -13.66 -11.01
N LYS A 11 15.18 -13.87 -12.32
CA LYS A 11 16.36 -13.85 -13.21
C LYS A 11 17.09 -12.50 -13.20
N GLN A 12 16.36 -11.40 -13.15
CA GLN A 12 16.97 -10.07 -13.04
C GLN A 12 17.66 -9.89 -11.69
N LEU A 13 17.04 -10.34 -10.61
CA LEU A 13 17.65 -10.32 -9.28
C LEU A 13 18.94 -11.16 -9.24
N ASP A 14 18.93 -12.34 -9.84
CA ASP A 14 20.09 -13.22 -9.92
C ASP A 14 21.25 -12.53 -10.66
N LEU A 15 20.95 -11.84 -11.76
CA LEU A 15 21.93 -11.04 -12.49
C LEU A 15 22.52 -9.92 -11.63
N PHE A 16 21.69 -9.19 -10.87
CA PHE A 16 22.18 -8.13 -9.99
C PHE A 16 23.04 -8.68 -8.84
N LEU A 17 22.63 -9.79 -8.22
CA LEU A 17 23.42 -10.41 -7.15
C LEU A 17 24.75 -10.96 -7.70
N TRP A 18 24.75 -11.51 -8.91
CA TRP A 18 25.98 -11.90 -9.59
C TRP A 18 26.89 -10.69 -9.87
N LEU A 19 26.31 -9.59 -10.37
CA LEU A 19 27.06 -8.35 -10.64
C LEU A 19 27.73 -7.83 -9.37
N LEU A 20 26.99 -7.75 -8.25
CA LEU A 20 27.54 -7.32 -6.95
C LEU A 20 28.67 -8.23 -6.49
N LYS A 21 28.52 -9.55 -6.68
CA LYS A 21 29.55 -10.53 -6.32
C LYS A 21 30.82 -10.39 -7.15
N VAL A 22 30.72 -10.11 -8.45
CA VAL A 22 31.89 -9.89 -9.33
C VAL A 22 32.62 -8.60 -9.00
N ASN A 23 31.92 -7.60 -8.47
CA ASN A 23 32.51 -6.33 -8.03
C ASN A 23 33.00 -6.38 -6.57
N GLU A 24 33.13 -7.57 -5.97
CA GLU A 24 33.64 -7.78 -4.61
C GLU A 24 32.89 -6.97 -3.54
N VAL A 25 31.58 -6.75 -3.75
CA VAL A 25 30.74 -6.12 -2.73
C VAL A 25 30.52 -7.10 -1.59
N ASP A 26 30.84 -6.68 -0.37
CA ASP A 26 30.62 -7.46 0.85
C ASP A 26 29.12 -7.54 1.22
N ASP A 27 28.76 -8.50 2.06
CA ASP A 27 27.42 -8.66 2.66
C ASP A 27 26.24 -8.77 1.67
N VAL A 28 26.49 -9.28 0.46
CA VAL A 28 25.45 -9.46 -0.56
C VAL A 28 24.47 -10.56 -0.14
N PRO A 29 23.16 -10.28 -0.05
CA PRO A 29 22.17 -11.28 0.35
C PRO A 29 21.97 -12.32 -0.74
N SER A 30 21.78 -13.58 -0.35
CA SER A 30 21.35 -14.63 -1.28
C SER A 30 19.90 -14.43 -1.72
N ILE A 31 19.55 -15.03 -2.87
CA ILE A 31 18.18 -15.05 -3.39
C ILE A 31 17.20 -15.62 -2.34
N LYS A 32 17.60 -16.66 -1.62
CA LYS A 32 16.80 -17.27 -0.55
C LYS A 32 16.54 -16.31 0.61
N GLN A 33 17.56 -15.56 1.03
CA GLN A 33 17.40 -14.52 2.05
C GLN A 33 16.46 -13.43 1.58
N MET A 34 16.59 -12.98 0.32
CA MET A 34 15.69 -11.99 -0.27
C MET A 34 14.24 -12.47 -0.33
N GLN A 35 14.00 -13.75 -0.68
CA GLN A 35 12.67 -14.34 -0.68
C GLN A 35 12.09 -14.42 0.75
N LYS A 36 12.90 -14.82 1.74
CA LYS A 36 12.48 -14.89 3.14
C LYS A 36 12.09 -13.51 3.68
N ILE A 37 12.87 -12.48 3.37
CA ILE A 37 12.56 -11.08 3.73
C ILE A 37 11.26 -10.65 3.05
N ASN A 38 11.09 -10.95 1.76
CA ASN A 38 9.85 -10.63 1.05
C ASN A 38 8.62 -11.30 1.68
N SER A 39 8.70 -12.58 2.05
CA SER A 39 7.61 -13.28 2.74
C SER A 39 7.32 -12.68 4.12
N ALA A 40 8.36 -12.31 4.87
CA ALA A 40 8.19 -11.64 6.16
C ALA A 40 7.52 -10.26 5.99
N LEU A 41 7.94 -9.47 5.01
CA LEU A 41 7.33 -8.17 4.70
C LEU A 41 5.88 -8.33 4.26
N GLN A 42 5.56 -9.30 3.42
CA GLN A 42 4.19 -9.58 3.01
C GLN A 42 3.31 -10.04 4.19
N LYS A 43 3.89 -10.72 5.18
CA LYS A 43 3.15 -11.10 6.40
C LYS A 43 2.83 -9.90 7.30
N VAL A 44 3.69 -8.88 7.32
CA VAL A 44 3.52 -7.71 8.20
C VAL A 44 2.76 -6.58 7.51
N CYS A 45 3.06 -6.33 6.24
CA CYS A 45 2.59 -5.19 5.46
C CYS A 45 1.86 -5.59 4.17
N GLY A 46 1.63 -6.88 3.93
CA GLY A 46 0.85 -7.32 2.77
C GLY A 46 -0.62 -6.94 2.94
N ILE A 47 -1.25 -6.56 1.84
CA ILE A 47 -2.70 -6.41 1.77
C ILE A 47 -3.27 -7.74 1.30
N GLU A 48 -4.22 -8.27 2.06
CA GLU A 48 -4.92 -9.50 1.75
C GLU A 48 -5.73 -9.35 0.47
N THR A 49 -5.60 -10.34 -0.42
CA THR A 49 -6.43 -10.48 -1.61
C THR A 49 -7.53 -11.49 -1.32
N ILE A 50 -8.77 -11.02 -1.34
CA ILE A 50 -9.97 -11.78 -1.03
C ILE A 50 -10.57 -12.28 -2.34
N ALA A 51 -10.88 -13.58 -2.39
CA ALA A 51 -11.51 -14.22 -3.53
C ALA A 51 -13.04 -14.17 -3.38
N TYR A 52 -13.74 -13.85 -4.47
CA TYR A 52 -15.18 -13.83 -4.54
C TYR A 52 -15.67 -14.62 -5.76
N ASP A 53 -16.80 -15.29 -5.59
CA ASP A 53 -17.57 -15.87 -6.69
C ASP A 53 -18.58 -14.83 -7.18
N GLY A 54 -18.45 -14.42 -8.44
CA GLY A 54 -19.37 -13.50 -9.10
C GLY A 54 -20.73 -14.15 -9.33
N ALA A 55 -21.79 -13.35 -9.38
CA ALA A 55 -23.15 -13.82 -9.62
C ALA A 55 -23.31 -14.58 -10.95
N LEU A 56 -22.40 -14.37 -11.91
CA LEU A 56 -22.36 -15.05 -13.21
C LEU A 56 -21.36 -16.22 -13.25
N GLY A 57 -20.88 -16.71 -12.09
CA GLY A 57 -20.00 -17.88 -11.98
C GLY A 57 -18.52 -17.63 -12.27
N HIS A 58 -18.10 -16.38 -12.49
CA HIS A 58 -16.69 -16.03 -12.62
C HIS A 58 -16.06 -15.73 -11.27
N LYS A 59 -14.85 -16.23 -11.01
CA LYS A 59 -14.07 -15.86 -9.84
C LYS A 59 -13.38 -14.51 -10.08
N TYR A 60 -13.49 -13.62 -9.11
CA TYR A 60 -12.74 -12.36 -9.10
C TYR A 60 -12.07 -12.16 -7.74
N PHE A 61 -11.09 -11.27 -7.72
CA PHE A 61 -10.27 -11.02 -6.55
C PHE A 61 -10.22 -9.53 -6.28
N VAL A 62 -10.37 -9.16 -5.02
CA VAL A 62 -10.25 -7.76 -4.57
C VAL A 62 -9.31 -7.69 -3.39
N ASN A 63 -8.61 -6.57 -3.26
CA ASN A 63 -7.78 -6.33 -2.10
C ASN A 63 -8.63 -5.82 -0.94
N SER A 64 -8.24 -6.17 0.29
CA SER A 64 -8.93 -5.73 1.51
C SER A 64 -8.86 -4.21 1.66
N LEU A 65 -10.00 -3.55 1.42
CA LEU A 65 -10.12 -2.09 1.56
C LEU A 65 -9.81 -1.63 2.98
N ALA A 66 -10.24 -2.40 3.99
CA ALA A 66 -9.98 -2.09 5.39
C ALA A 66 -8.47 -2.05 5.70
N GLN A 67 -7.72 -3.03 5.19
CA GLN A 67 -6.25 -3.06 5.36
C GLN A 67 -5.56 -1.92 4.59
N MET A 68 -6.04 -1.59 3.39
CA MET A 68 -5.53 -0.43 2.64
C MET A 68 -5.69 0.87 3.45
N ILE A 69 -6.90 1.12 3.97
CA ILE A 69 -7.17 2.30 4.80
C ILE A 69 -6.29 2.29 6.05
N ALA A 70 -6.16 1.14 6.73
CA ALA A 70 -5.33 1.03 7.92
C ALA A 70 -3.85 1.36 7.64
N GLN A 71 -3.33 0.94 6.48
CA GLN A 71 -1.96 1.28 6.08
C GLN A 71 -1.77 2.77 5.80
N GLU A 72 -2.70 3.41 5.09
CA GLU A 72 -2.63 4.86 4.85
C GLU A 72 -2.78 5.66 6.15
N MET A 73 -3.64 5.20 7.06
CA MET A 73 -3.77 5.78 8.41
C MET A 73 -2.49 5.66 9.24
N ALA A 74 -1.78 4.54 9.13
CA ALA A 74 -0.53 4.31 9.85
C ALA A 74 0.69 4.99 9.20
N ASN A 75 0.57 5.42 7.94
CA ASN A 75 1.69 5.96 7.17
C ASN A 75 2.05 7.39 7.65
N PRO A 76 3.23 7.61 8.26
CA PRO A 76 3.62 8.92 8.79
C PRO A 76 3.72 10.03 7.74
N ARG A 77 3.90 9.66 6.46
CA ARG A 77 3.98 10.63 5.36
C ARG A 77 2.61 11.02 4.83
N VAL A 78 1.60 10.16 4.97
CA VAL A 78 0.24 10.41 4.46
C VAL A 78 -0.66 10.94 5.57
N ARG A 79 -0.51 10.42 6.79
CA ARG A 79 -1.31 10.77 7.96
C ARG A 79 -1.47 12.29 8.22
N PRO A 80 -0.47 13.16 7.99
CA PRO A 80 -0.61 14.62 8.15
C PRO A 80 -1.53 15.28 7.12
N HIS A 81 -1.75 14.63 5.98
CA HIS A 81 -2.61 15.12 4.88
C HIS A 81 -4.03 14.55 4.95
N LEU A 82 -4.30 13.64 5.88
CA LEU A 82 -5.63 13.09 6.10
C LEU A 82 -6.42 14.01 7.05
N HIS A 83 -7.58 14.44 6.57
CA HIS A 83 -8.49 15.32 7.30
C HIS A 83 -9.81 14.61 7.53
N PHE A 84 -10.24 14.54 8.80
CA PHE A 84 -11.42 13.79 9.22
C PHE A 84 -12.59 14.66 9.62
N TYR A 85 -12.33 15.93 9.91
CA TYR A 85 -13.34 16.88 10.36
C TYR A 85 -13.63 17.89 9.26
N PRO A 86 -14.88 18.37 9.19
CA PRO A 86 -15.19 19.51 8.35
C PRO A 86 -14.43 20.75 8.80
N GLU A 87 -14.13 21.64 7.86
CA GLU A 87 -13.46 22.90 8.10
C GLU A 87 -14.24 24.05 7.48
N ASP A 88 -14.37 25.17 8.17
CA ASP A 88 -14.93 26.39 7.58
C ASP A 88 -13.84 27.14 6.80
N SER A 89 -14.04 27.30 5.50
CA SER A 89 -13.13 27.99 4.59
C SER A 89 -13.66 29.36 4.13
N GLY A 90 -14.80 29.81 4.70
CA GLY A 90 -15.47 31.03 4.30
C GLY A 90 -16.04 30.94 2.88
N THR A 91 -15.58 31.82 1.99
CA THR A 91 -16.17 32.00 0.66
C THR A 91 -15.54 31.18 -0.46
N LYS A 92 -14.46 30.43 -0.19
CA LYS A 92 -13.71 29.68 -1.22
C LYS A 92 -13.49 28.24 -0.80
N LEU A 93 -13.89 27.33 -1.68
CA LEU A 93 -13.69 25.89 -1.52
C LEU A 93 -12.52 25.41 -2.37
N SER A 94 -11.55 24.74 -1.75
CA SER A 94 -10.47 24.00 -2.42
C SER A 94 -10.61 22.49 -2.26
N GLU A 95 -11.22 22.03 -1.15
CA GLU A 95 -11.33 20.61 -0.81
C GLU A 95 -12.73 20.23 -0.30
N ALA A 96 -13.08 18.94 -0.41
CA ALA A 96 -14.40 18.44 -0.02
C ALA A 96 -14.72 18.64 1.48
N ARG A 97 -13.71 18.54 2.37
CA ARG A 97 -13.86 18.78 3.82
C ARG A 97 -14.32 20.20 4.15
N GLN A 98 -14.15 21.14 3.22
CA GLN A 98 -14.51 22.53 3.41
C GLN A 98 -15.95 22.85 3.03
N ALA A 99 -16.66 21.88 2.44
CA ALA A 99 -18.00 22.07 1.95
C ALA A 99 -18.99 22.29 3.10
N GLN A 100 -19.81 23.33 2.97
CA GLN A 100 -20.80 23.72 3.99
C GLN A 100 -21.76 22.60 4.39
N ARG A 101 -22.08 21.70 3.45
CA ARG A 101 -22.91 20.51 3.72
C ARG A 101 -22.25 19.53 4.68
N TRP A 102 -20.93 19.32 4.55
CA TRP A 102 -20.20 18.48 5.49
C TRP A 102 -20.24 19.09 6.89
N LEU A 103 -20.13 20.42 6.99
CA LEU A 103 -20.12 21.11 8.28
C LEU A 103 -21.48 21.16 8.99
N HIS A 104 -22.59 21.31 8.24
CA HIS A 104 -23.90 21.60 8.83
C HIS A 104 -24.98 20.53 8.61
N GLU A 105 -24.83 19.66 7.61
CA GLU A 105 -25.85 18.68 7.25
C GLU A 105 -25.51 17.26 7.69
N LEU A 106 -24.36 17.06 8.34
CA LEU A 106 -24.08 15.78 8.98
C LEU A 106 -25.05 15.59 10.16
N PRO A 107 -25.82 14.50 10.20
CA PRO A 107 -26.63 14.18 11.36
C PRO A 107 -25.72 13.93 12.56
N ASP A 108 -26.20 14.29 13.76
CA ASP A 108 -25.44 14.08 15.00
C ASP A 108 -25.22 12.58 15.28
N GLU A 109 -26.07 11.70 14.71
CA GLU A 109 -25.95 10.23 14.66
C GLU A 109 -26.60 9.64 13.39
#